data_AF-A0A6A6LQ25-F1
#
_entry.id   AF-A0A6A6LQ25-F1
#
_cell.length_a   1.000
_cell.length_b   1.000
_cell.length_c   1.000
_cell.angle_alpha   90.00
_cell.angle_beta   90.00
_cell.angle_gamma   90.00
#
_symmetry.space_group_name_H-M   'P 1'
#
loop_
_entity.id
_entity.type
_entity.pdbx_description
1 polymer ?
#
loop_
_entity_poly.entity_id
_entity_poly.type
_entity_poly.pdbx_seq_one_letter_code
_entity_poly.pdbx_strand_id
1 'polypeptide(L)'
;MSMYSYIWFYATGQIGYAIVPMVARGVMLGPDQPVILHMLDIEPAAEALKGVKMELIDAAFPLLKGVIATTDVVEACMGVNIAVMVGGFPRKEGMERKDVMSKNVSIYKAQASALEKHAAADCKVLVVANPANTNALILKEFAPSIPEKNITCLTRLDHNRALGQISERLDVEVSDVKNVIIWGNHSSTQYPDVNHATVKTSSGEKPVRELVADDKWLNGDFITTVQQRGAAIIKARKLSSALSAASAACDHIRDWVLGTPKGTWVSMGVYSDGSYGIQPGLIYSFPVTCEKGKWSIVQGQIGYALVPMIARGIMLGLDQPVILHMLDIEPAAKALEGLKMELIDAALPLLQGVIATTDVIEASKGINIAVMVGGFPCKEGMERKDVMPRNVPIFKAQASALEQHAAPDCKVLVIANPANTNALILKEYAPSIPAKSITCLTRLDHNRALSHIAERLNVHVSNVKNVIIWGNNSSTQYPDASHAIVITSNGQKSVRELIADDHWLDTEYVASVQQRGAAIIKARKLSSALSAASAACDHIRDWILGTPEGTWVSMGVYSDGSYGIESGLIYSFPVTCQKGEWSIVQGLNINEFSREKMDATAKNL
;
A
#
# COMPACT_ATOMS: atom_id res chain seq x y z
N MET A 1 -9.38 -28.59 15.42
CA MET A 1 -9.60 -27.59 16.49
C MET A 1 -9.94 -28.33 17.76
N SER A 2 -9.45 -27.85 18.91
CA SER A 2 -9.91 -28.31 20.24
C SER A 2 -11.44 -28.29 20.33
N MET A 3 -12.03 -29.16 21.14
CA MET A 3 -13.48 -29.18 21.42
C MET A 3 -13.98 -27.84 22.00
N TYR A 4 -13.09 -27.07 22.64
CA TYR A 4 -13.36 -25.75 23.23
C TYR A 4 -12.30 -24.73 22.82
N SER A 5 -12.70 -23.48 22.57
CA SER A 5 -11.74 -22.36 22.51
C SER A 5 -11.61 -21.70 23.88
N TYR A 6 -10.39 -21.64 24.40
CA TYR A 6 -10.08 -20.99 25.67
C TYR A 6 -9.71 -19.53 25.41
N ILE A 7 -10.50 -18.60 25.98
CA ILE A 7 -10.40 -17.16 25.69
C ILE A 7 -10.11 -16.40 26.97
N TRP A 8 -9.04 -15.62 26.99
CA TRP A 8 -8.63 -14.80 28.14
C TRP A 8 -8.89 -13.30 27.93
N PHE A 9 -9.35 -12.59 28.97
CA PHE A 9 -9.42 -11.12 29.03
C PHE A 9 -9.52 -10.59 30.47
N TYR A 10 -9.29 -9.28 30.66
CA TYR A 10 -9.72 -8.62 31.90
C TYR A 10 -11.22 -8.38 31.89
N ALA A 11 -11.92 -8.78 32.95
CA ALA A 11 -13.38 -8.91 32.88
C ALA A 11 -14.19 -7.85 33.64
N THR A 12 -13.68 -7.26 34.72
CA THR A 12 -14.50 -6.33 35.53
C THR A 12 -14.52 -4.90 34.97
N GLY A 13 -13.51 -4.54 34.17
CA GLY A 13 -13.50 -3.28 33.44
C GLY A 13 -14.62 -3.20 32.39
N GLN A 14 -15.07 -1.99 32.07
CA GLN A 14 -16.23 -1.77 31.18
C GLN A 14 -16.14 -2.51 29.82
N ILE A 15 -14.94 -2.58 29.22
CA ILE A 15 -14.74 -3.32 27.96
C ILE A 15 -14.86 -4.84 28.19
N GLY A 16 -14.28 -5.35 29.28
CA GLY A 16 -14.37 -6.75 29.69
C GLY A 16 -15.83 -7.17 29.90
N TYR A 17 -16.56 -6.39 30.68
CA TYR A 17 -17.97 -6.65 30.92
C TYR A 17 -18.82 -6.63 29.62
N ALA A 18 -18.49 -5.75 28.67
CA ALA A 18 -19.18 -5.69 27.39
C ALA A 18 -18.82 -6.83 26.43
N ILE A 19 -17.60 -7.39 26.49
CA ILE A 19 -17.13 -8.41 25.55
C ILE A 19 -17.60 -9.82 25.94
N VAL A 20 -17.70 -10.13 27.24
CA VAL A 20 -18.04 -11.49 27.71
C VAL A 20 -19.35 -12.05 27.15
N PRO A 21 -20.49 -11.31 27.10
CA PRO A 21 -21.71 -11.85 26.53
C PRO A 21 -21.63 -12.00 25.01
N MET A 22 -20.86 -11.15 24.31
CA MET A 22 -20.69 -11.25 22.85
C MET A 22 -19.95 -12.55 22.48
N VAL A 23 -18.87 -12.85 23.20
CA VAL A 23 -18.11 -14.09 23.03
C VAL A 23 -18.97 -15.30 23.36
N ALA A 24 -19.66 -15.28 24.50
CA ALA A 24 -20.52 -16.38 24.94
C ALA A 24 -21.73 -16.63 24.01
N ARG A 25 -22.15 -15.63 23.22
CA ARG A 25 -23.20 -15.77 22.18
C ARG A 25 -22.66 -16.20 20.81
N GLY A 26 -21.34 -16.39 20.66
CA GLY A 26 -20.73 -16.78 19.38
C GLY A 26 -20.45 -15.61 18.43
N VAL A 27 -20.53 -14.36 18.90
CA VAL A 27 -20.21 -13.17 18.07
C VAL A 27 -18.73 -13.15 17.67
N MET A 28 -17.83 -13.78 18.43
CA MET A 28 -16.41 -13.82 18.08
C MET A 28 -16.03 -14.99 17.16
N LEU A 29 -16.54 -16.20 17.41
CA LEU A 29 -16.05 -17.42 16.74
C LEU A 29 -17.11 -18.16 15.90
N GLY A 30 -18.32 -17.61 15.82
CA GLY A 30 -19.43 -18.22 15.10
C GLY A 30 -20.44 -18.91 16.03
N PRO A 31 -21.62 -19.27 15.49
CA PRO A 31 -22.75 -19.75 16.27
C PRO A 31 -22.58 -21.16 16.83
N ASP A 32 -21.57 -21.92 16.35
CA ASP A 32 -21.40 -23.33 16.68
C ASP A 32 -20.15 -23.62 17.52
N GLN A 33 -19.34 -22.61 17.84
CA GLN A 33 -18.07 -22.80 18.54
C GLN A 33 -18.25 -22.67 20.06
N PRO A 34 -18.12 -23.76 20.85
CA PRO A 34 -18.16 -23.67 22.30
C PRO A 34 -16.90 -23.02 22.86
N VAL A 35 -17.05 -22.27 23.95
CA VAL A 35 -15.98 -21.48 24.58
C VAL A 35 -15.89 -21.72 26.08
N ILE A 36 -14.66 -21.61 26.61
CA ILE A 36 -14.38 -21.50 28.04
C ILE A 36 -13.73 -20.14 28.26
N LEU A 37 -14.31 -19.34 29.16
CA LEU A 37 -13.83 -17.98 29.42
C LEU A 37 -12.89 -17.98 30.63
N HIS A 38 -11.68 -17.47 30.43
CA HIS A 38 -10.69 -17.21 31.46
C HIS A 38 -10.70 -15.70 31.76
N MET A 39 -11.24 -15.33 32.91
CA MET A 39 -11.41 -13.95 33.33
C MET A 39 -10.36 -13.63 34.38
N LEU A 40 -9.45 -12.72 34.06
CA LEU A 40 -8.43 -12.21 34.98
C LEU A 40 -8.86 -10.85 35.53
N ASP A 41 -8.57 -10.57 36.79
CA ASP A 41 -8.52 -9.19 37.26
C ASP A 41 -7.49 -9.02 38.39
N ILE A 42 -7.33 -7.80 38.89
CA ILE A 42 -6.48 -7.54 40.05
C ILE A 42 -7.20 -7.91 41.35
N GLU A 43 -6.44 -8.20 42.41
CA GLU A 43 -6.96 -8.59 43.73
C GLU A 43 -8.08 -7.65 44.26
N PRO A 44 -7.96 -6.30 44.16
CA PRO A 44 -9.04 -5.40 44.58
C PRO A 44 -10.37 -5.57 43.83
N ALA A 45 -10.36 -6.20 42.65
CA ALA A 45 -11.53 -6.45 41.82
C ALA A 45 -12.07 -7.89 41.95
N ALA A 46 -11.51 -8.73 42.85
CA ALA A 46 -11.87 -10.14 42.98
C ALA A 46 -13.38 -10.36 43.25
N GLU A 47 -14.00 -9.55 44.11
CA GLU A 47 -15.45 -9.65 44.38
C GLU A 47 -16.29 -9.24 43.18
N ALA A 48 -15.91 -8.17 42.46
CA ALA A 48 -16.57 -7.78 41.22
C ALA A 48 -16.44 -8.87 40.14
N LEU A 49 -15.27 -9.52 40.07
CA LEU A 49 -14.99 -10.61 39.14
C LEU A 49 -15.88 -11.84 39.41
N LYS A 50 -16.09 -12.18 40.69
CA LYS A 50 -17.08 -13.20 41.09
C LYS A 50 -18.49 -12.80 40.65
N GLY A 51 -18.84 -11.52 40.78
CA GLY A 51 -20.10 -10.95 40.28
C GLY A 51 -20.32 -11.22 38.79
N VAL A 52 -19.34 -10.88 37.94
CA VAL A 52 -19.41 -11.13 36.49
C VAL A 52 -19.57 -12.62 36.18
N LYS A 53 -18.90 -13.50 36.94
CA LYS A 53 -19.06 -14.94 36.79
C LYS A 53 -20.49 -15.40 37.11
N MET A 54 -21.11 -14.87 38.17
CA MET A 54 -22.51 -15.19 38.51
C MET A 54 -23.45 -14.76 37.37
N GLU A 55 -23.30 -13.54 36.85
CA GLU A 55 -24.14 -13.08 35.74
C GLU A 55 -23.97 -13.91 34.46
N LEU A 56 -22.75 -14.36 34.16
CA LEU A 56 -22.48 -15.24 33.02
C LEU A 56 -23.17 -16.61 33.16
N ILE A 57 -23.24 -17.14 34.38
CA ILE A 57 -23.96 -18.38 34.69
C ILE A 57 -25.47 -18.16 34.54
N ASP A 58 -25.99 -17.09 35.13
CA ASP A 58 -27.42 -16.75 35.12
C ASP A 58 -27.93 -16.45 33.70
N ALA A 59 -27.07 -15.91 32.83
CA ALA A 59 -27.40 -15.65 31.43
C ALA A 59 -27.55 -16.92 30.57
N ALA A 60 -27.14 -18.10 31.08
CA ALA A 60 -27.36 -19.41 30.47
C ALA A 60 -26.96 -19.52 28.98
N PHE A 61 -25.81 -18.95 28.62
CA PHE A 61 -25.34 -18.95 27.23
C PHE A 61 -25.00 -20.38 26.73
N PRO A 62 -25.65 -20.90 25.67
CA PRO A 62 -25.46 -22.29 25.23
C PRO A 62 -24.03 -22.65 24.82
N LEU A 63 -23.27 -21.68 24.28
CA LEU A 63 -21.88 -21.87 23.86
C LEU A 63 -20.89 -21.72 25.02
N LEU A 64 -21.30 -21.18 26.17
CA LEU A 64 -20.45 -21.02 27.33
C LEU A 64 -20.38 -22.33 28.13
N LYS A 65 -19.24 -23.01 28.05
CA LYS A 65 -19.04 -24.33 28.67
C LYS A 65 -18.27 -24.30 29.97
N GLY A 66 -17.64 -23.17 30.29
CA GLY A 66 -16.95 -22.94 31.55
C GLY A 66 -16.53 -21.49 31.75
N VAL A 67 -16.41 -21.08 33.01
CA VAL A 67 -15.92 -19.76 33.42
C VAL A 67 -14.90 -19.92 34.54
N ILE A 68 -13.65 -19.59 34.24
CA ILE A 68 -12.56 -19.42 35.21
C ILE A 68 -12.49 -17.94 35.55
N ALA A 69 -12.53 -17.60 36.83
CA ALA A 69 -12.51 -16.24 37.34
C ALA A 69 -11.44 -16.17 38.43
N THR A 70 -10.32 -15.53 38.14
CA THR A 70 -9.11 -15.60 38.96
C THR A 70 -8.36 -14.28 38.99
N THR A 71 -7.55 -14.09 40.04
CA THR A 71 -6.57 -13.00 40.15
C THR A 71 -5.14 -13.48 39.86
N ASP A 72 -4.96 -14.79 39.63
CA ASP A 72 -3.71 -15.39 39.21
C ASP A 72 -3.57 -15.38 37.67
N VAL A 73 -2.56 -14.67 37.19
CA VAL A 73 -2.24 -14.57 35.76
C VAL A 73 -1.86 -15.92 35.15
N VAL A 74 -1.26 -16.83 35.92
CA VAL A 74 -0.85 -18.17 35.43
C VAL A 74 -2.09 -19.02 35.15
N GLU A 75 -3.03 -19.08 36.09
CA GLU A 75 -4.30 -19.79 35.92
C GLU A 75 -5.09 -19.20 34.74
N ALA A 76 -5.13 -17.87 34.62
CA ALA A 76 -5.81 -17.20 33.53
C ALA A 76 -5.23 -17.53 32.15
N CYS A 77 -3.91 -17.68 32.03
CA CYS A 77 -3.23 -17.97 30.76
C CYS A 77 -3.16 -19.47 30.41
N MET A 78 -3.59 -20.37 31.29
CA MET A 78 -3.42 -21.81 31.09
C MET A 78 -4.25 -22.35 29.91
N GLY A 79 -3.57 -22.85 28.88
CA GLY A 79 -4.16 -23.50 27.72
C GLY A 79 -4.91 -22.57 26.75
N VAL A 80 -4.79 -21.24 26.90
CA VAL A 80 -5.58 -20.28 26.12
C VAL A 80 -5.19 -20.27 24.64
N ASN A 81 -6.20 -20.31 23.75
CA ASN A 81 -6.00 -20.18 22.30
C ASN A 81 -6.15 -18.74 21.82
N ILE A 82 -6.89 -17.91 22.55
CA ILE A 82 -7.12 -16.50 22.22
C ILE A 82 -6.97 -15.65 23.48
N ALA A 83 -6.15 -14.63 23.41
CA ALA A 83 -5.87 -13.67 24.48
C ALA A 83 -6.29 -12.27 24.04
N VAL A 84 -7.33 -11.69 24.65
CA VAL A 84 -7.81 -10.33 24.38
C VAL A 84 -7.42 -9.41 25.55
N MET A 85 -6.33 -8.68 25.37
CA MET A 85 -5.68 -7.91 26.43
C MET A 85 -6.24 -6.50 26.55
N VAL A 86 -7.32 -6.40 27.31
CA VAL A 86 -8.04 -5.14 27.59
C VAL A 86 -7.51 -4.39 28.81
N GLY A 87 -6.77 -5.06 29.70
CA GLY A 87 -6.22 -4.47 30.91
C GLY A 87 -4.91 -3.71 30.68
N GLY A 88 -4.80 -2.54 31.31
CA GLY A 88 -3.60 -1.70 31.32
C GLY A 88 -3.74 -0.61 32.37
N PHE A 89 -2.63 0.00 32.77
CA PHE A 89 -2.65 1.11 33.73
C PHE A 89 -3.14 2.38 33.03
N PRO A 90 -4.31 2.94 33.40
CA PRO A 90 -4.83 4.15 32.77
C PRO A 90 -3.98 5.36 33.17
N ARG A 91 -3.77 6.29 32.24
CA ARG A 91 -3.16 7.58 32.57
C ARG A 91 -4.07 8.34 33.53
N LYS A 92 -3.54 8.72 34.69
CA LYS A 92 -4.20 9.64 35.64
C LYS A 92 -3.75 11.07 35.39
N GLU A 93 -4.54 12.03 35.85
CA GLU A 93 -4.19 13.45 35.83
C GLU A 93 -2.85 13.69 36.54
N GLY A 94 -2.01 14.56 35.99
CA GLY A 94 -0.66 14.85 36.50
C GLY A 94 0.41 13.78 36.19
N MET A 95 0.06 12.66 35.56
CA MET A 95 1.03 11.59 35.25
C MET A 95 1.79 11.85 33.94
N GLU A 96 3.11 11.77 34.00
CA GLU A 96 4.02 11.82 32.85
C GLU A 96 3.82 10.58 31.95
N ARG A 97 4.07 10.74 30.65
CA ARG A 97 3.94 9.62 29.67
C ARG A 97 4.88 8.46 30.03
N LYS A 98 6.07 8.77 30.54
CA LYS A 98 7.09 7.79 30.98
C LYS A 98 6.61 6.94 32.15
N ASP A 99 5.83 7.49 33.07
CA ASP A 99 5.34 6.76 34.25
C ASP A 99 4.26 5.76 33.85
N VAL A 100 3.34 6.17 32.97
CA VAL A 100 2.30 5.30 32.41
C VAL A 100 2.94 4.16 31.61
N MET A 101 3.96 4.46 30.81
CA MET A 101 4.73 3.44 30.08
C MET A 101 5.40 2.46 31.04
N SER A 102 6.13 2.93 32.05
CA SER A 102 6.84 2.07 33.01
C SER A 102 5.89 1.09 33.72
N LYS A 103 4.70 1.56 34.12
CA LYS A 103 3.68 0.69 34.73
C LYS A 103 3.12 -0.34 33.76
N ASN A 104 2.79 0.07 32.54
CA ASN A 104 2.26 -0.84 31.53
C ASN A 104 3.30 -1.87 31.09
N VAL A 105 4.60 -1.52 31.03
CA VAL A 105 5.68 -2.46 30.76
C VAL A 105 5.70 -3.59 31.79
N SER A 106 5.62 -3.28 33.09
CA SER A 106 5.60 -4.32 34.14
C SER A 106 4.39 -5.25 34.01
N ILE A 107 3.21 -4.69 33.73
CA ILE A 107 1.96 -5.46 33.55
C ILE A 107 2.08 -6.39 32.34
N TYR A 108 2.43 -5.84 31.17
CA TYR A 108 2.50 -6.61 29.93
C TYR A 108 3.65 -7.62 29.95
N LYS A 109 4.76 -7.35 30.63
CA LYS A 109 5.84 -8.32 30.81
C LYS A 109 5.40 -9.53 31.64
N ALA A 110 4.66 -9.32 32.73
CA ALA A 110 4.15 -10.41 33.54
C ALA A 110 3.16 -11.28 32.76
N GLN A 111 2.23 -10.65 32.05
CA GLN A 111 1.24 -11.36 31.22
C GLN A 111 1.89 -12.08 30.03
N ALA A 112 2.84 -11.44 29.33
CA ALA A 112 3.59 -12.05 28.26
C ALA A 112 4.35 -13.29 28.77
N SER A 113 5.00 -13.19 29.94
CA SER A 113 5.71 -14.32 30.55
C SER A 113 4.79 -15.47 30.92
N ALA A 114 3.53 -15.19 31.31
CA ALA A 114 2.54 -16.22 31.60
C ALA A 114 2.02 -16.88 30.32
N LEU A 115 1.71 -16.08 29.29
CA LEU A 115 1.30 -16.61 27.98
C LEU A 115 2.40 -17.47 27.35
N GLU A 116 3.65 -17.00 27.36
CA GLU A 116 4.83 -17.72 26.84
C GLU A 116 4.94 -19.14 27.41
N LYS A 117 4.64 -19.31 28.70
CA LYS A 117 4.82 -20.58 29.41
C LYS A 117 3.59 -21.49 29.39
N HIS A 118 2.39 -20.90 29.31
CA HIS A 118 1.16 -21.61 29.64
C HIS A 118 0.07 -21.55 28.57
N ALA A 119 0.16 -20.63 27.59
CA ALA A 119 -0.82 -20.56 26.52
C ALA A 119 -0.67 -21.74 25.54
N ALA A 120 -1.71 -21.98 24.73
CA ALA A 120 -1.62 -22.95 23.65
C ALA A 120 -0.58 -22.51 22.60
N ALA A 121 0.05 -23.47 21.92
CA ALA A 121 1.10 -23.20 20.92
C ALA A 121 0.62 -22.32 19.74
N ASP A 122 -0.69 -22.34 19.46
CA ASP A 122 -1.32 -21.55 18.40
C ASP A 122 -2.00 -20.27 18.91
N CYS A 123 -1.73 -19.86 20.16
CA CYS A 123 -2.38 -18.73 20.81
C CYS A 123 -2.33 -17.46 19.96
N LYS A 124 -3.49 -16.81 19.80
CA LYS A 124 -3.67 -15.52 19.13
C LYS A 124 -3.90 -14.42 20.15
N VAL A 125 -3.09 -13.38 20.08
CA VAL A 125 -3.12 -12.27 21.04
C VAL A 125 -3.59 -10.99 20.35
N LEU A 126 -4.63 -10.37 20.91
CA LEU A 126 -5.13 -9.06 20.52
C LEU A 126 -4.96 -8.08 21.68
N VAL A 127 -4.07 -7.11 21.50
CA VAL A 127 -3.83 -6.04 22.47
C VAL A 127 -4.77 -4.87 22.24
N VAL A 128 -5.56 -4.55 23.26
CA VAL A 128 -6.57 -3.47 23.23
C VAL A 128 -6.15 -2.30 24.12
N ALA A 129 -5.48 -2.56 25.25
CA ALA A 129 -5.15 -1.51 26.20
C ALA A 129 -4.08 -0.55 25.65
N ASN A 130 -4.32 0.75 25.82
CA ASN A 130 -3.41 1.77 25.32
C ASN A 130 -2.16 1.95 26.18
N PRO A 131 -0.99 2.25 25.59
CA PRO A 131 -0.72 2.38 24.14
C PRO A 131 -0.64 1.02 23.42
N ALA A 132 -1.63 0.70 22.58
CA ALA A 132 -1.87 -0.67 22.12
C ALA A 132 -0.71 -1.23 21.28
N ASN A 133 -0.20 -0.45 20.33
CA ASN A 133 0.94 -0.84 19.49
C ASN A 133 2.21 -1.11 20.32
N THR A 134 2.50 -0.25 21.30
CA THR A 134 3.68 -0.41 22.16
C THR A 134 3.54 -1.61 23.09
N ASN A 135 2.34 -1.82 23.65
CA ASN A 135 2.05 -2.97 24.49
C ASN A 135 2.13 -4.30 23.71
N ALA A 136 1.67 -4.32 22.45
CA ALA A 136 1.87 -5.46 21.56
C ALA A 136 3.35 -5.72 21.25
N LEU A 137 4.14 -4.67 21.07
CA LEU A 137 5.59 -4.82 20.87
C LEU A 137 6.27 -5.37 22.13
N ILE A 138 5.93 -4.86 23.32
CA ILE A 138 6.42 -5.39 24.60
C ILE A 138 6.08 -6.87 24.71
N LEU A 139 4.85 -7.26 24.36
CA LEU A 139 4.43 -8.65 24.41
C LEU A 139 5.28 -9.54 23.50
N LYS A 140 5.50 -9.12 22.26
CA LYS A 140 6.36 -9.85 21.30
C LYS A 140 7.78 -10.03 21.85
N GLU A 141 8.33 -9.04 22.55
CA GLU A 141 9.68 -9.13 23.11
C GLU A 141 9.77 -10.06 24.35
N PHE A 142 8.69 -10.21 25.12
CA PHE A 142 8.67 -11.03 26.34
C PHE A 142 7.96 -12.38 26.19
N ALA A 143 7.37 -12.67 25.02
CA ALA A 143 6.78 -13.96 24.66
C ALA A 143 7.29 -14.42 23.27
N PRO A 144 8.60 -14.68 23.11
CA PRO A 144 9.20 -14.97 21.81
C PRO A 144 8.75 -16.29 21.18
N SER A 145 8.17 -17.24 21.94
CA SER A 145 7.62 -18.48 21.39
C SER A 145 6.26 -18.27 20.73
N ILE A 146 5.55 -17.18 21.05
CA ILE A 146 4.33 -16.81 20.32
C ILE A 146 4.75 -16.18 19.00
N PRO A 147 4.33 -16.72 17.84
CA PRO A 147 4.69 -16.15 16.56
C PRO A 147 4.28 -14.67 16.49
N GLU A 148 5.12 -13.81 15.92
CA GLU A 148 4.80 -12.38 15.76
C GLU A 148 3.49 -12.16 14.98
N LYS A 149 3.17 -13.05 14.03
CA LYS A 149 1.90 -13.04 13.28
C LYS A 149 0.69 -13.37 14.15
N ASN A 150 0.90 -13.92 15.33
CA ASN A 150 -0.10 -14.18 16.34
C ASN A 150 -0.20 -13.07 17.39
N ILE A 151 0.44 -11.93 17.20
CA ILE A 151 0.33 -10.76 18.09
C ILE A 151 -0.15 -9.56 17.28
N THR A 152 -1.29 -9.01 17.66
CA THR A 152 -1.93 -7.89 16.98
C THR A 152 -2.37 -6.83 18.00
N CYS A 153 -2.67 -5.61 17.53
CA CYS A 153 -3.33 -4.60 18.34
C CYS A 153 -4.57 -4.01 17.66
N LEU A 154 -5.48 -3.48 18.48
CA LEU A 154 -6.79 -3.06 18.03
C LEU A 154 -6.75 -1.71 17.30
N THR A 155 -6.77 -1.71 15.97
CA THR A 155 -7.18 -0.57 15.14
C THR A 155 -8.52 -0.78 14.44
N ARG A 156 -9.11 -1.98 14.62
CA ARG A 156 -10.44 -2.31 14.10
C ARG A 156 -11.54 -1.40 14.67
N LEU A 157 -11.36 -0.89 15.88
CA LEU A 157 -12.29 0.09 16.47
C LEU A 157 -12.36 1.37 15.63
N ASP A 158 -11.22 1.87 15.19
CA ASP A 158 -11.15 3.10 14.38
C ASP A 158 -11.65 2.85 12.96
N HIS A 159 -11.39 1.67 12.41
CA HIS A 159 -11.98 1.22 11.15
C HIS A 159 -13.51 1.20 11.25
N ASN A 160 -14.08 0.55 12.26
CA ASN A 160 -15.53 0.48 12.46
C ASN A 160 -16.14 1.87 12.68
N ARG A 161 -15.45 2.77 13.41
CA ARG A 161 -15.88 4.17 13.56
C ARG A 161 -15.94 4.89 12.22
N ALA A 162 -14.93 4.68 11.38
CA ALA A 162 -14.85 5.29 10.07
C ALA A 162 -15.97 4.79 9.15
N LEU A 163 -16.25 3.48 9.13
CA LEU A 163 -17.41 2.92 8.43
C LEU A 163 -18.73 3.56 8.92
N GLY A 164 -18.91 3.67 10.24
CA GLY A 164 -20.09 4.29 10.83
C GLY A 164 -20.26 5.77 10.46
N GLN A 165 -19.18 6.56 10.44
CA GLN A 165 -19.25 7.97 10.02
C GLN A 165 -19.59 8.14 8.54
N ILE A 166 -19.12 7.24 7.67
CA ILE A 166 -19.49 7.25 6.25
C ILE A 166 -20.95 6.83 6.07
N SER A 167 -21.38 5.79 6.77
CA SER A 167 -22.76 5.31 6.78
C SER A 167 -23.74 6.40 7.24
N GLU A 168 -23.45 7.08 8.37
CA GLU A 168 -24.24 8.22 8.85
C GLU A 168 -24.24 9.39 7.86
N ARG A 169 -23.10 9.68 7.22
CA ARG A 169 -22.97 10.79 6.27
C ARG A 169 -23.78 10.57 4.99
N LEU A 170 -23.87 9.33 4.52
CA LEU A 170 -24.51 8.96 3.27
C LEU A 170 -25.93 8.42 3.43
N ASP A 171 -26.40 8.22 4.67
CA ASP A 171 -27.68 7.58 4.99
C ASP A 171 -27.82 6.20 4.33
N VAL A 172 -26.78 5.37 4.49
CA VAL A 172 -26.70 4.00 3.95
C VAL A 172 -26.44 3.00 5.07
N GLU A 173 -26.73 1.72 4.82
CA GLU A 173 -26.40 0.67 5.78
C GLU A 173 -24.87 0.57 5.98
N VAL A 174 -24.42 0.41 7.22
CA VAL A 174 -22.98 0.26 7.52
C VAL A 174 -22.37 -0.98 6.86
N SER A 175 -23.17 -2.03 6.65
CA SER A 175 -22.79 -3.26 5.92
C SER A 175 -22.46 -3.02 4.44
N ASP A 176 -22.97 -1.93 3.86
CA ASP A 176 -22.68 -1.56 2.49
C ASP A 176 -21.39 -0.78 2.34
N VAL A 177 -20.85 -0.21 3.43
CA VAL A 177 -19.58 0.53 3.44
C VAL A 177 -18.41 -0.44 3.70
N LYS A 178 -17.41 -0.42 2.82
CA LYS A 178 -16.27 -1.35 2.88
C LYS A 178 -14.95 -0.61 2.67
N ASN A 179 -13.85 -1.30 3.00
CA ASN A 179 -12.51 -0.99 2.50
C ASN A 179 -11.90 0.36 2.93
N VAL A 180 -12.37 0.93 4.04
CA VAL A 180 -11.66 2.02 4.73
C VAL A 180 -10.36 1.49 5.33
N ILE A 181 -9.32 2.31 5.35
CA ILE A 181 -8.02 1.95 5.90
C ILE A 181 -7.69 2.87 7.07
N ILE A 182 -7.22 2.30 8.18
CA ILE A 182 -6.60 3.06 9.26
C ILE A 182 -5.10 2.82 9.20
N TRP A 183 -4.34 3.87 8.96
CA TRP A 183 -2.87 3.84 8.99
C TRP A 183 -2.36 4.40 10.32
N GLY A 184 -1.29 3.83 10.86
CA GLY A 184 -0.65 4.36 12.08
C GLY A 184 -0.82 3.50 13.31
N ASN A 185 -0.85 4.16 14.47
CA ASN A 185 -1.05 3.56 15.77
C ASN A 185 -2.49 3.75 16.27
N HIS A 186 -2.98 2.91 17.18
CA HIS A 186 -4.27 3.12 17.85
C HIS A 186 -4.20 4.36 18.76
N SER A 187 -4.39 5.55 18.19
CA SER A 187 -4.29 6.83 18.89
C SER A 187 -4.88 7.98 18.07
N SER A 188 -4.86 9.20 18.62
CA SER A 188 -5.27 10.41 17.90
C SER A 188 -4.36 10.81 16.73
N THR A 189 -3.20 10.15 16.53
CA THR A 189 -2.29 10.42 15.39
C THR A 189 -2.47 9.45 14.23
N GLN A 190 -3.43 8.52 14.30
CA GLN A 190 -3.77 7.64 13.19
C GLN A 190 -4.35 8.41 12.00
N TYR A 191 -4.25 7.85 10.80
CA TYR A 191 -4.83 8.41 9.59
C TYR A 191 -5.95 7.50 9.05
N PRO A 192 -7.23 7.91 9.20
CA PRO A 192 -8.37 7.30 8.54
C PRO A 192 -8.39 7.67 7.05
N ASP A 193 -8.29 6.67 6.19
CA ASP A 193 -8.15 6.79 4.75
C ASP A 193 -9.35 6.17 4.03
N VAL A 194 -10.11 7.02 3.36
CA VAL A 194 -11.30 6.67 2.58
C VAL A 194 -11.00 6.43 1.11
N ASN A 195 -9.75 6.57 0.68
CA ASN A 195 -9.44 6.57 -0.74
C ASN A 195 -9.95 5.28 -1.37
N HIS A 196 -9.69 4.12 -0.78
CA HIS A 196 -10.16 2.85 -1.32
C HIS A 196 -11.55 2.40 -0.82
N ALA A 197 -12.23 3.23 -0.03
CA ALA A 197 -13.51 2.86 0.54
C ALA A 197 -14.62 2.90 -0.52
N THR A 198 -15.50 1.91 -0.49
CA THR A 198 -16.66 1.80 -1.38
C THR A 198 -17.95 1.66 -0.60
N VAL A 199 -19.07 1.99 -1.23
CA VAL A 199 -20.42 1.79 -0.74
C VAL A 199 -21.21 1.04 -1.79
N LYS A 200 -21.87 -0.05 -1.41
CA LYS A 200 -22.83 -0.73 -2.28
C LYS A 200 -24.10 0.13 -2.40
N THR A 201 -24.50 0.43 -3.64
CA THR A 201 -25.71 1.17 -3.97
C THR A 201 -26.62 0.32 -4.86
N SER A 202 -27.85 0.78 -5.11
CA SER A 202 -28.74 0.16 -6.11
C SER A 202 -28.13 0.09 -7.52
N SER A 203 -27.17 0.98 -7.82
CA SER A 203 -26.43 1.05 -9.08
C SER A 203 -25.08 0.32 -9.08
N GLY A 204 -24.78 -0.45 -8.03
CA GLY A 204 -23.50 -1.15 -7.85
C GLY A 204 -22.60 -0.51 -6.78
N GLU A 205 -21.38 -1.00 -6.63
CA GLU A 205 -20.40 -0.43 -5.70
C GLU A 205 -19.84 0.89 -6.24
N LYS A 206 -19.89 1.94 -5.41
CA LYS A 206 -19.40 3.28 -5.73
C LYS A 206 -18.37 3.76 -4.71
N PRO A 207 -17.35 4.56 -5.11
CA PRO A 207 -16.38 5.09 -4.15
C PRO A 207 -17.01 6.05 -3.14
N VAL A 208 -16.60 5.96 -1.87
CA VAL A 208 -17.08 6.85 -0.79
C VAL A 208 -16.85 8.31 -1.13
N ARG A 209 -15.68 8.65 -1.68
CA ARG A 209 -15.33 10.03 -2.04
C ARG A 209 -16.16 10.59 -3.20
N GLU A 210 -16.69 9.73 -4.08
CA GLU A 210 -17.67 10.15 -5.09
C GLU A 210 -19.01 10.45 -4.44
N LEU A 211 -19.53 9.54 -3.61
CA LEU A 211 -20.85 9.66 -3.00
C LEU A 211 -20.93 10.81 -2.00
N VAL A 212 -19.87 11.03 -1.21
CA VAL A 212 -19.81 12.11 -0.22
C VAL A 212 -19.61 13.46 -0.90
N ALA A 213 -18.84 13.51 -2.00
CA ALA A 213 -18.56 14.71 -2.80
C ALA A 213 -18.10 15.95 -1.99
N ASP A 214 -17.46 15.74 -0.84
CA ASP A 214 -17.04 16.78 0.10
C ASP A 214 -15.63 16.49 0.62
N ASP A 215 -14.63 16.92 -0.17
CA ASP A 215 -13.22 16.71 0.15
C ASP A 215 -12.78 17.46 1.42
N LYS A 216 -13.46 18.57 1.76
CA LYS A 216 -13.17 19.33 2.98
C LYS A 216 -13.54 18.51 4.21
N TRP A 217 -14.72 17.88 4.19
CA TRP A 217 -15.13 16.98 5.26
C TRP A 217 -14.22 15.74 5.31
N LEU A 218 -13.99 15.07 4.17
CA LEU A 218 -13.19 13.83 4.12
C LEU A 218 -11.74 14.04 4.57
N ASN A 219 -11.11 15.14 4.17
CA ASN A 219 -9.72 15.44 4.51
C ASN A 219 -9.55 16.22 5.84
N GLY A 220 -10.64 16.51 6.56
CA GLY A 220 -10.63 17.33 7.78
C GLY A 220 -11.50 16.74 8.89
N ASP A 221 -12.78 17.08 8.88
CA ASP A 221 -13.74 16.74 9.94
C ASP A 221 -13.90 15.24 10.14
N PHE A 222 -13.93 14.46 9.05
CA PHE A 222 -14.00 13.00 9.10
C PHE A 222 -12.81 12.41 9.85
N ILE A 223 -11.58 12.80 9.48
CA ILE A 223 -10.34 12.36 10.10
C ILE A 223 -10.35 12.72 11.59
N THR A 224 -10.64 13.98 11.90
CA THR A 224 -10.68 14.51 13.27
C THR A 224 -11.72 13.77 14.10
N THR A 225 -12.89 13.50 13.53
CA THR A 225 -13.98 12.81 14.23
C THR A 225 -13.60 11.39 14.59
N VAL A 226 -12.97 10.64 13.68
CA VAL A 226 -12.50 9.27 13.98
C VAL A 226 -11.38 9.30 15.03
N GLN A 227 -10.39 10.18 14.89
CA GLN A 227 -9.28 10.34 15.85
C GLN A 227 -9.77 10.70 17.27
N GLN A 228 -10.80 11.55 17.38
CA GLN A 228 -11.30 12.07 18.65
C GLN A 228 -12.55 11.35 19.17
N ARG A 229 -13.05 10.32 18.48
CA ARG A 229 -14.33 9.69 18.83
C ARG A 229 -14.36 9.13 20.25
N GLY A 230 -13.23 8.58 20.73
CA GLY A 230 -13.12 8.11 22.11
C GLY A 230 -13.36 9.21 23.14
N ALA A 231 -12.74 10.38 22.95
CA ALA A 231 -12.92 11.55 23.81
C ALA A 231 -14.35 12.10 23.73
N ALA A 232 -14.94 12.15 22.53
CA ALA A 232 -16.32 12.57 22.33
C ALA A 232 -17.30 11.65 23.08
N ILE A 233 -17.10 10.33 23.02
CA ILE A 233 -17.94 9.36 23.75
C ILE A 233 -17.78 9.51 25.26
N ILE A 234 -16.56 9.69 25.77
CA ILE A 234 -16.32 9.93 27.20
C ILE A 234 -17.03 11.21 27.66
N LYS A 235 -16.93 12.29 26.89
CA LYS A 235 -17.60 13.56 27.20
C LYS A 235 -19.12 13.38 27.30
N ALA A 236 -19.71 12.63 26.36
CA ALA A 236 -21.14 12.40 26.25
C ALA A 236 -21.68 11.40 27.28
N ARG A 237 -21.07 10.20 27.39
CA ARG A 237 -21.54 9.11 28.25
C ARG A 237 -21.01 9.15 29.68
N LYS A 238 -19.99 9.98 29.95
CA LYS A 238 -19.18 9.97 31.19
C LYS A 238 -18.45 8.64 31.44
N LEU A 239 -18.47 7.74 30.46
CA LEU A 239 -17.88 6.41 30.48
C LEU A 239 -17.12 6.16 29.18
N SER A 240 -16.18 5.21 29.22
CA SER A 240 -15.41 4.81 28.05
C SER A 240 -16.28 4.22 26.92
N SER A 241 -15.75 4.16 25.71
CA SER A 241 -16.41 3.59 24.52
C SER A 241 -16.41 2.05 24.53
N ALA A 242 -16.83 1.46 25.66
CA ALA A 242 -16.69 0.05 25.94
C ALA A 242 -17.42 -0.86 24.94
N LEU A 243 -18.67 -0.52 24.61
CA LEU A 243 -19.48 -1.29 23.66
C LEU A 243 -18.81 -1.40 22.28
N SER A 244 -18.42 -0.28 21.69
CA SER A 244 -17.76 -0.27 20.38
C SER A 244 -16.40 -0.96 20.40
N ALA A 245 -15.65 -0.86 21.51
CA ALA A 245 -14.36 -1.53 21.65
C ALA A 245 -14.52 -3.05 21.75
N ALA A 246 -15.51 -3.53 22.53
CA ALA A 246 -15.84 -4.95 22.63
C ALA A 246 -16.31 -5.54 21.28
N SER A 247 -17.19 -4.81 20.58
CA SER A 247 -17.63 -5.20 19.23
C SER A 247 -16.45 -5.30 18.27
N ALA A 248 -15.60 -4.27 18.21
CA ALA A 248 -14.45 -4.26 17.31
C ALA A 248 -13.41 -5.35 17.65
N ALA A 249 -13.24 -5.70 18.93
CA ALA A 249 -12.39 -6.81 19.33
C ALA A 249 -12.97 -8.16 18.88
N CYS A 250 -14.30 -8.34 18.98
CA CYS A 250 -14.96 -9.52 18.43
C CYS A 250 -14.82 -9.60 16.90
N ASP A 251 -15.07 -8.50 16.18
CA ASP A 251 -14.93 -8.45 14.71
C ASP A 251 -13.50 -8.73 14.26
N HIS A 252 -12.51 -8.18 14.98
CA HIS A 252 -11.10 -8.40 14.71
C HIS A 252 -10.72 -9.88 14.81
N ILE A 253 -11.06 -10.54 15.92
CA ILE A 253 -10.77 -11.96 16.11
C ILE A 253 -11.60 -12.81 15.14
N ARG A 254 -12.88 -12.47 14.92
CA ARG A 254 -13.76 -13.15 13.96
C ARG A 254 -13.14 -13.18 12.59
N ASP A 255 -12.82 -12.02 12.02
CA ASP A 255 -12.26 -11.95 10.67
C ASP A 255 -10.89 -12.61 10.62
N TRP A 256 -10.08 -12.48 11.67
CA TRP A 256 -8.79 -13.16 11.73
C TRP A 256 -8.93 -14.70 11.70
N VAL A 257 -9.87 -15.27 12.46
CA VAL A 257 -10.06 -16.72 12.55
C VAL A 257 -10.84 -17.27 11.35
N LEU A 258 -11.98 -16.66 11.03
CA LEU A 258 -12.94 -17.14 10.03
C LEU A 258 -12.68 -16.59 8.62
N GLY A 259 -11.88 -15.54 8.51
CA GLY A 259 -11.53 -14.87 7.25
C GLY A 259 -12.35 -13.62 6.97
N THR A 260 -11.78 -12.73 6.15
CA THR A 260 -12.48 -11.55 5.63
C THR A 260 -13.28 -11.92 4.37
N PRO A 261 -14.45 -11.29 4.12
CA PRO A 261 -15.17 -11.48 2.87
C PRO A 261 -14.30 -11.21 1.63
N LYS A 262 -14.48 -12.00 0.57
CA LYS A 262 -13.70 -11.86 -0.67
C LYS A 262 -13.85 -10.44 -1.24
N GLY A 263 -12.73 -9.84 -1.63
CA GLY A 263 -12.69 -8.48 -2.17
C GLY A 263 -12.75 -7.37 -1.10
N THR A 264 -12.71 -7.73 0.19
CA THR A 264 -12.70 -6.78 1.30
C THR A 264 -11.43 -6.91 2.13
N TRP A 265 -11.05 -5.83 2.80
CA TRP A 265 -9.99 -5.82 3.81
C TRP A 265 -10.42 -5.05 5.06
N VAL A 266 -9.66 -5.27 6.11
CA VAL A 266 -9.90 -4.66 7.42
C VAL A 266 -8.61 -4.06 7.94
N SER A 267 -8.71 -3.13 8.88
CA SER A 267 -7.50 -2.54 9.50
C SER A 267 -7.13 -3.27 10.78
N MET A 268 -5.89 -3.75 10.82
CA MET A 268 -5.31 -4.43 11.98
C MET A 268 -3.93 -3.86 12.27
N GLY A 269 -3.65 -3.59 13.55
CA GLY A 269 -2.29 -3.32 14.01
C GLY A 269 -1.52 -4.63 14.04
N VAL A 270 -0.55 -4.79 13.14
CA VAL A 270 0.23 -6.02 12.97
C VAL A 270 1.72 -5.70 12.94
N TYR A 271 2.55 -6.74 13.10
CA TYR A 271 3.99 -6.61 12.96
C TYR A 271 4.34 -6.18 11.55
N SER A 272 4.98 -5.01 11.44
CA SER A 272 5.43 -4.44 10.18
C SER A 272 6.55 -5.29 9.63
N ASP A 273 6.35 -5.76 8.41
CA ASP A 273 7.35 -6.49 7.65
C ASP A 273 8.24 -5.53 6.83
N GLY A 274 7.81 -4.30 6.58
CA GLY A 274 8.48 -3.37 5.65
C GLY A 274 7.53 -2.79 4.61
N SER A 275 6.35 -3.41 4.46
CA SER A 275 5.30 -3.01 3.54
C SER A 275 4.95 -1.52 3.69
N TYR A 276 4.65 -0.88 2.55
CA TYR A 276 4.33 0.55 2.48
C TYR A 276 5.42 1.48 3.06
N GLY A 277 6.65 0.97 3.19
CA GLY A 277 7.82 1.65 3.70
C GLY A 277 7.74 2.02 5.18
N ILE A 278 6.98 1.24 5.95
CA ILE A 278 6.98 1.29 7.41
C ILE A 278 8.12 0.42 7.92
N GLN A 279 8.91 0.94 8.85
CA GLN A 279 10.09 0.25 9.36
C GLN A 279 9.73 -1.17 9.85
N PRO A 280 10.46 -2.21 9.40
CA PRO A 280 10.28 -3.56 9.92
C PRO A 280 10.45 -3.59 11.44
N GLY A 281 9.63 -4.39 12.11
CA GLY A 281 9.70 -4.56 13.57
C GLY A 281 8.82 -3.64 14.41
N LEU A 282 8.13 -2.67 13.79
CA LEU A 282 7.11 -1.87 14.47
C LEU A 282 5.75 -2.56 14.42
N ILE A 283 4.93 -2.42 15.46
CA ILE A 283 3.49 -2.73 15.35
C ILE A 283 2.80 -1.52 14.71
N TYR A 284 2.23 -1.68 13.53
CA TYR A 284 1.60 -0.61 12.75
C TYR A 284 0.30 -1.10 12.10
N SER A 285 -0.65 -0.20 11.89
CA SER A 285 -1.94 -0.52 11.28
C SER A 285 -1.87 -0.53 9.76
N PHE A 286 -2.24 -1.66 9.18
CA PHE A 286 -2.28 -1.88 7.73
C PHE A 286 -3.67 -2.35 7.28
N PRO A 287 -4.02 -2.18 5.99
CA PRO A 287 -5.07 -2.98 5.38
C PRO A 287 -4.60 -4.43 5.29
N VAL A 288 -5.39 -5.35 5.84
CA VAL A 288 -5.11 -6.78 5.79
C VAL A 288 -6.32 -7.58 5.33
N THR A 289 -6.05 -8.70 4.66
CA THR A 289 -7.02 -9.76 4.40
C THR A 289 -6.73 -10.94 5.32
N CYS A 290 -7.77 -11.62 5.78
CA CYS A 290 -7.63 -12.79 6.64
C CYS A 290 -8.19 -14.04 5.96
N GLU A 291 -7.51 -15.16 6.13
CA GLU A 291 -7.97 -16.47 5.68
C GLU A 291 -7.40 -17.56 6.60
N LYS A 292 -8.26 -18.47 7.08
CA LYS A 292 -7.86 -19.66 7.86
C LYS A 292 -6.93 -19.33 9.04
N GLY A 293 -7.28 -18.33 9.85
CA GLY A 293 -6.48 -17.95 11.01
C GLY A 293 -5.18 -17.19 10.69
N LYS A 294 -4.96 -16.78 9.44
CA LYS A 294 -3.77 -16.03 9.00
C LYS A 294 -4.20 -14.70 8.39
N TRP A 295 -3.40 -13.65 8.61
CA TRP A 295 -3.57 -12.36 7.95
C TRP A 295 -2.41 -12.11 6.97
N SER A 296 -2.68 -11.30 5.95
CA SER A 296 -1.71 -10.80 4.98
C SER A 296 -1.93 -9.32 4.74
N ILE A 297 -0.87 -8.52 4.73
CA ILE A 297 -0.91 -7.11 4.31
C ILE A 297 -1.22 -7.05 2.81
N VAL A 298 -2.12 -6.17 2.38
CA VAL A 298 -2.44 -5.95 0.97
C VAL A 298 -1.19 -5.41 0.23
N GLN A 299 -0.83 -5.90 -0.96
CA GLN A 299 0.44 -5.58 -1.67
C GLN A 299 0.26 -4.77 -2.98
N GLY A 300 1.37 -4.27 -3.55
CA GLY A 300 1.44 -3.31 -4.67
C GLY A 300 1.11 -3.86 -6.08
N GLN A 301 0.59 -3.00 -6.97
CA GLN A 301 -0.17 -3.41 -8.16
C GLN A 301 0.56 -3.38 -9.53
N ILE A 302 1.67 -2.65 -9.69
CA ILE A 302 2.32 -2.51 -11.02
C ILE A 302 2.99 -3.82 -11.46
N GLY A 303 3.78 -4.44 -10.59
CA GLY A 303 4.47 -5.71 -10.89
C GLY A 303 3.49 -6.81 -11.33
N TYR A 304 2.37 -6.93 -10.60
CA TYR A 304 1.28 -7.86 -10.92
C TYR A 304 0.69 -7.64 -12.33
N ALA A 305 0.52 -6.38 -12.76
CA ALA A 305 0.03 -6.07 -14.10
C ALA A 305 1.08 -6.26 -15.20
N LEU A 306 2.37 -6.08 -14.89
CA LEU A 306 3.47 -6.06 -15.84
C LEU A 306 3.93 -7.47 -16.25
N VAL A 307 4.14 -8.37 -15.29
CA VAL A 307 4.78 -9.67 -15.58
C VAL A 307 4.00 -10.53 -16.58
N PRO A 308 2.64 -10.56 -16.60
CA PRO A 308 1.90 -11.30 -17.63
C PRO A 308 2.01 -10.66 -19.02
N MET A 309 2.22 -9.34 -19.11
CA MET A 309 2.44 -8.66 -20.40
C MET A 309 3.79 -9.06 -21.01
N ILE A 310 4.83 -9.10 -20.18
CA ILE A 310 6.17 -9.55 -20.60
C ILE A 310 6.10 -11.01 -21.07
N ALA A 311 5.53 -11.89 -20.24
CA ALA A 311 5.42 -13.32 -20.52
C ALA A 311 4.53 -13.67 -21.75
N ARG A 312 3.65 -12.75 -22.18
CA ARG A 312 2.86 -12.88 -23.42
C ARG A 312 3.55 -12.31 -24.68
N GLY A 313 4.77 -11.79 -24.55
CA GLY A 313 5.53 -11.23 -25.68
C GLY A 313 5.16 -9.78 -26.04
N ILE A 314 4.39 -9.08 -25.19
CA ILE A 314 4.02 -7.68 -25.46
C ILE A 314 5.26 -6.77 -25.44
N MET A 315 6.21 -7.05 -24.54
CA MET A 315 7.42 -6.24 -24.39
C MET A 315 8.46 -6.50 -25.49
N LEU A 316 8.67 -7.77 -25.90
CA LEU A 316 9.83 -8.14 -26.74
C LEU A 316 9.48 -8.78 -28.09
N GLY A 317 8.20 -9.01 -28.38
CA GLY A 317 7.76 -9.72 -29.58
C GLY A 317 7.10 -11.05 -29.28
N LEU A 318 6.29 -11.54 -30.22
CA LEU A 318 5.53 -12.79 -30.07
C LEU A 318 6.36 -14.05 -30.34
N ASP A 319 7.62 -13.87 -30.70
CA ASP A 319 8.60 -14.87 -31.09
C ASP A 319 9.82 -14.90 -30.16
N GLN A 320 9.85 -14.05 -29.13
CA GLN A 320 10.95 -13.95 -28.17
C GLN A 320 10.59 -14.65 -26.85
N PRO A 321 11.18 -15.82 -26.55
CA PRO A 321 11.05 -16.44 -25.24
C PRO A 321 11.70 -15.58 -24.15
N VAL A 322 11.16 -15.65 -22.94
CA VAL A 322 11.61 -14.86 -21.78
C VAL A 322 11.77 -15.72 -20.53
N ILE A 323 12.74 -15.36 -19.70
CA ILE A 323 12.86 -15.83 -18.31
C ILE A 323 12.60 -14.62 -17.42
N LEU A 324 11.68 -14.74 -16.47
CA LEU A 324 11.36 -13.67 -15.53
C LEU A 324 12.16 -13.83 -14.26
N HIS A 325 12.95 -12.81 -13.90
CA HIS A 325 13.52 -12.66 -12.57
C HIS A 325 12.69 -11.62 -11.82
N MET A 326 11.94 -12.06 -10.82
CA MET A 326 11.10 -11.21 -9.98
C MET A 326 11.79 -11.03 -8.63
N LEU A 327 12.06 -9.77 -8.28
CA LEU A 327 12.64 -9.36 -7.01
C LEU A 327 11.59 -8.60 -6.20
N ASP A 328 11.43 -8.99 -4.94
CA ASP A 328 10.74 -8.19 -3.93
C ASP A 328 11.51 -8.27 -2.61
N ILE A 329 11.06 -7.59 -1.57
CA ILE A 329 11.67 -7.65 -0.25
C ILE A 329 11.24 -8.93 0.49
N GLU A 330 12.06 -9.41 1.44
CA GLU A 330 11.78 -10.59 2.29
C GLU A 330 10.32 -10.70 2.79
N PRO A 331 9.70 -9.61 3.27
CA PRO A 331 8.26 -9.55 3.58
C PRO A 331 7.29 -10.09 2.53
N ALA A 332 7.57 -9.78 1.27
CA ALA A 332 6.71 -10.07 0.14
C ALA A 332 7.02 -11.43 -0.49
N ALA A 333 8.01 -12.19 0.02
CA ALA A 333 8.44 -13.48 -0.55
C ALA A 333 7.28 -14.43 -0.84
N LYS A 334 6.30 -14.53 0.07
CA LYS A 334 5.11 -15.39 -0.12
C LYS A 334 4.17 -14.88 -1.21
N ALA A 335 3.98 -13.56 -1.29
CA ALA A 335 3.15 -12.97 -2.34
C ALA A 335 3.83 -13.10 -3.71
N LEU A 336 5.16 -12.95 -3.75
CA LEU A 336 6.00 -13.15 -4.92
C LEU A 336 5.93 -14.59 -5.43
N GLU A 337 5.98 -15.57 -4.52
CA GLU A 337 5.81 -16.98 -4.88
C GLU A 337 4.38 -17.26 -5.37
N GLY A 338 3.36 -16.61 -4.79
CA GLY A 338 1.99 -16.68 -5.30
C GLY A 338 1.85 -16.16 -6.73
N LEU A 339 2.49 -15.02 -7.05
CA LEU A 339 2.53 -14.48 -8.41
C LEU A 339 3.23 -15.44 -9.40
N LYS A 340 4.31 -16.10 -8.95
CA LYS A 340 4.97 -17.14 -9.74
C LYS A 340 4.04 -18.32 -10.02
N MET A 341 3.22 -18.76 -9.07
CA MET A 341 2.20 -19.79 -9.30
C MET A 341 1.21 -19.35 -10.38
N GLU A 342 0.66 -18.14 -10.30
CA GLU A 342 -0.27 -17.61 -11.31
C GLU A 342 0.36 -17.55 -12.72
N LEU A 343 1.64 -17.19 -12.83
CA LEU A 343 2.36 -17.17 -14.10
C LEU A 343 2.53 -18.58 -14.70
N ILE A 344 2.78 -19.58 -13.86
CA ILE A 344 2.87 -20.99 -14.28
C ILE A 344 1.49 -21.49 -14.73
N ASP A 345 0.45 -21.20 -13.94
CA ASP A 345 -0.93 -21.62 -14.22
C ASP A 345 -1.49 -20.97 -15.50
N ALA A 346 -0.98 -19.80 -15.88
CA ALA A 346 -1.37 -19.10 -17.11
C ALA A 346 -0.87 -19.78 -18.41
N ALA A 347 -0.02 -20.81 -18.32
CA ALA A 347 0.45 -21.61 -19.46
C ALA A 347 0.97 -20.77 -20.66
N LEU A 348 1.80 -19.77 -20.34
CA LEU A 348 2.30 -18.80 -21.32
C LEU A 348 3.47 -19.38 -22.13
N PRO A 349 3.33 -19.62 -23.45
CA PRO A 349 4.29 -20.42 -24.22
C PRO A 349 5.67 -19.76 -24.39
N LEU A 350 5.75 -18.43 -24.26
CA LEU A 350 7.03 -17.70 -24.31
C LEU A 350 7.75 -17.69 -22.96
N LEU A 351 7.08 -18.04 -21.85
CA LEU A 351 7.67 -18.02 -20.52
C LEU A 351 8.46 -19.32 -20.27
N GLN A 352 9.78 -19.23 -20.33
CA GLN A 352 10.69 -20.38 -20.20
C GLN A 352 11.13 -20.63 -18.74
N GLY A 353 10.97 -19.64 -17.87
CA GLY A 353 11.32 -19.77 -16.46
C GLY A 353 10.89 -18.57 -15.64
N VAL A 354 10.69 -18.80 -14.33
CA VAL A 354 10.36 -17.76 -13.34
C VAL A 354 11.22 -17.98 -12.11
N ILE A 355 12.08 -17.00 -11.81
CA ILE A 355 12.82 -16.89 -10.56
C ILE A 355 12.08 -15.86 -9.70
N ALA A 356 11.64 -16.28 -8.52
CA ALA A 356 11.04 -15.41 -7.50
C ALA A 356 11.98 -15.40 -6.30
N THR A 357 12.62 -14.27 -6.03
CA THR A 357 13.66 -14.16 -5.00
C THR A 357 13.58 -12.83 -4.26
N THR A 358 14.19 -12.80 -3.08
CA THR A 358 14.38 -11.61 -2.25
C THR A 358 15.85 -11.18 -2.21
N ASP A 359 16.74 -11.99 -2.81
CA ASP A 359 18.14 -11.67 -3.00
C ASP A 359 18.34 -10.87 -4.30
N VAL A 360 18.77 -9.62 -4.14
CA VAL A 360 19.07 -8.72 -5.25
C VAL A 360 20.19 -9.26 -6.16
N ILE A 361 21.14 -10.02 -5.62
CA ILE A 361 22.23 -10.62 -6.40
C ILE A 361 21.65 -11.70 -7.30
N GLU A 362 20.85 -12.64 -6.75
CA GLU A 362 20.19 -13.68 -7.53
C GLU A 362 19.29 -13.09 -8.62
N ALA A 363 18.47 -12.10 -8.28
CA ALA A 363 17.62 -11.42 -9.25
C ALA A 363 18.40 -10.77 -10.39
N SER A 364 19.61 -10.28 -10.12
CA SER A 364 20.43 -9.56 -11.11
C SER A 364 21.30 -10.48 -11.99
N LYS A 365 21.43 -11.78 -11.67
CA LYS A 365 22.30 -12.70 -12.42
C LYS A 365 21.87 -12.87 -13.88
N GLY A 366 22.72 -12.45 -14.80
CA GLY A 366 22.60 -12.70 -16.23
C GLY A 366 21.41 -12.01 -16.91
N ILE A 367 20.72 -11.09 -16.24
CA ILE A 367 19.55 -10.42 -16.83
C ILE A 367 19.98 -9.47 -17.95
N ASN A 368 19.19 -9.42 -19.03
CA ASN A 368 19.41 -8.50 -20.16
C ASN A 368 18.59 -7.21 -20.04
N ILE A 369 17.51 -7.24 -19.25
CA ILE A 369 16.62 -6.09 -19.06
C ILE A 369 16.22 -6.03 -17.59
N ALA A 370 16.42 -4.88 -16.97
CA ALA A 370 16.03 -4.60 -15.59
C ALA A 370 14.92 -3.54 -15.55
N VAL A 371 13.71 -3.92 -15.13
CA VAL A 371 12.59 -2.99 -14.97
C VAL A 371 12.38 -2.69 -13.48
N MET A 372 12.85 -1.53 -13.04
CA MET A 372 12.96 -1.14 -11.64
C MET A 372 11.66 -0.51 -11.14
N VAL A 373 10.71 -1.35 -10.72
CA VAL A 373 9.39 -0.93 -10.21
C VAL A 373 9.39 -0.62 -8.72
N GLY A 374 10.20 -1.35 -7.94
CA GLY A 374 10.25 -1.26 -6.49
C GLY A 374 10.97 0.00 -6.01
N GLY A 375 10.36 0.71 -5.05
CA GLY A 375 10.94 1.87 -4.38
C GLY A 375 9.98 2.44 -3.34
N PHE A 376 10.48 3.35 -2.51
CA PHE A 376 9.66 4.10 -1.56
C PHE A 376 8.91 5.21 -2.31
N PRO A 377 7.56 5.14 -2.40
CA PRO A 377 6.79 6.13 -3.14
C PRO A 377 6.75 7.47 -2.41
N CYS A 378 6.71 8.57 -3.17
CA CYS A 378 6.42 9.88 -2.63
C CYS A 378 4.95 9.92 -2.16
N LYS A 379 4.72 10.21 -0.87
CA LYS A 379 3.38 10.40 -0.28
C LYS A 379 3.01 11.89 -0.30
N GLU A 380 1.72 12.21 -0.23
CA GLU A 380 1.25 13.61 -0.19
C GLU A 380 1.89 14.37 0.99
N GLY A 381 2.45 15.55 0.71
CA GLY A 381 3.19 16.36 1.69
C GLY A 381 4.67 16.01 1.85
N MET A 382 5.17 14.93 1.22
CA MET A 382 6.61 14.66 1.16
C MET A 382 7.25 15.44 0.02
N GLU A 383 8.39 16.07 0.31
CA GLU A 383 9.25 16.67 -0.70
C GLU A 383 10.31 15.65 -1.16
N ARG A 384 10.99 15.94 -2.28
CA ARG A 384 12.05 15.09 -2.81
C ARG A 384 13.11 14.78 -1.75
N LYS A 385 13.46 15.75 -0.89
CA LYS A 385 14.40 15.58 0.23
C LYS A 385 13.98 14.52 1.26
N ASP A 386 12.68 14.21 1.38
CA ASP A 386 12.15 13.24 2.35
C ASP A 386 12.12 11.81 1.78
N VAL A 387 11.95 11.70 0.46
CA VAL A 387 11.90 10.43 -0.28
C VAL A 387 13.31 9.94 -0.61
N MET A 388 14.21 10.86 -0.94
CA MET A 388 15.58 10.58 -1.39
C MET A 388 16.38 9.68 -0.42
N PRO A 389 16.47 9.98 0.89
CA PRO A 389 17.24 9.15 1.83
C PRO A 389 16.74 7.70 1.95
N ARG A 390 15.48 7.43 1.59
CA ARG A 390 14.89 6.09 1.61
C ARG A 390 15.16 5.30 0.33
N ASN A 391 15.18 5.98 -0.82
CA ASN A 391 15.45 5.34 -2.10
C ASN A 391 16.94 5.14 -2.39
N VAL A 392 17.83 6.00 -1.87
CA VAL A 392 19.29 5.88 -2.12
C VAL A 392 19.83 4.48 -1.74
N PRO A 393 19.57 3.92 -0.54
CA PRO A 393 20.08 2.60 -0.20
C PRO A 393 19.57 1.49 -1.13
N ILE A 394 18.30 1.58 -1.55
CA ILE A 394 17.66 0.60 -2.46
C ILE A 394 18.36 0.61 -3.81
N PHE A 395 18.43 1.79 -4.44
CA PHE A 395 19.02 1.94 -5.77
C PHE A 395 20.54 1.75 -5.76
N LYS A 396 21.23 2.05 -4.66
CA LYS A 396 22.66 1.74 -4.51
C LYS A 396 22.92 0.24 -4.49
N ALA A 397 22.16 -0.52 -3.70
CA ALA A 397 22.31 -1.97 -3.64
C ALA A 397 21.99 -2.63 -4.99
N GLN A 398 20.91 -2.19 -5.64
CA GLN A 398 20.53 -2.67 -6.96
C GLN A 398 21.54 -2.28 -8.04
N ALA A 399 22.08 -1.06 -8.02
CA ALA A 399 23.13 -0.62 -8.95
C ALA A 399 24.36 -1.52 -8.85
N SER A 400 24.85 -1.78 -7.63
CA SER A 400 25.99 -2.65 -7.39
C SER A 400 25.74 -4.08 -7.88
N ALA A 401 24.53 -4.62 -7.68
CA ALA A 401 24.19 -5.97 -8.11
C ALA A 401 24.07 -6.07 -9.64
N LEU A 402 23.44 -5.08 -10.29
CA LEU A 402 23.37 -4.99 -11.74
C LEU A 402 24.77 -4.89 -12.36
N GLU A 403 25.62 -4.02 -11.81
CA GLU A 403 26.98 -3.81 -12.31
C GLU A 403 27.83 -5.10 -12.28
N GLN A 404 27.68 -5.91 -11.24
CA GLN A 404 28.50 -7.10 -11.03
C GLN A 404 27.93 -8.37 -11.67
N HIS A 405 26.61 -8.44 -11.87
CA HIS A 405 25.94 -9.70 -12.18
C HIS A 405 25.03 -9.68 -13.39
N ALA A 406 24.57 -8.51 -13.86
CA ALA A 406 23.75 -8.44 -15.07
C ALA A 406 24.59 -8.70 -16.33
N ALA A 407 23.92 -8.94 -17.46
CA ALA A 407 24.60 -9.03 -18.74
C ALA A 407 25.31 -7.69 -19.07
N PRO A 408 26.47 -7.70 -19.76
CA PRO A 408 27.22 -6.47 -20.06
C PRO A 408 26.43 -5.41 -20.85
N ASP A 409 25.44 -5.85 -21.62
CA ASP A 409 24.55 -5.03 -22.44
C ASP A 409 23.18 -4.80 -21.78
N CYS A 410 23.05 -5.07 -20.47
CA CYS A 410 21.79 -4.95 -19.75
C CYS A 410 21.19 -3.55 -19.88
N LYS A 411 19.90 -3.50 -20.24
CA LYS A 411 19.12 -2.25 -20.36
C LYS A 411 18.24 -2.05 -19.15
N VAL A 412 18.38 -0.90 -18.50
CA VAL A 412 17.74 -0.58 -17.23
C VAL A 412 16.67 0.49 -17.44
N LEU A 413 15.43 0.19 -17.07
CA LEU A 413 14.31 1.13 -17.05
C LEU A 413 13.84 1.36 -15.61
N VAL A 414 13.97 2.59 -15.13
CA VAL A 414 13.50 2.99 -13.80
C VAL A 414 12.07 3.54 -13.85
N ILE A 415 11.18 2.94 -13.05
CA ILE A 415 9.76 3.33 -12.93
C ILE A 415 9.47 3.89 -11.54
N ALA A 416 10.14 3.38 -10.50
CA ALA A 416 9.89 3.81 -9.13
C ALA A 416 10.17 5.30 -8.94
N ASN A 417 9.21 6.04 -8.37
CA ASN A 417 9.35 7.47 -8.18
C ASN A 417 10.28 7.85 -7.02
N PRO A 418 11.03 8.97 -7.13
CA PRO A 418 11.16 9.86 -8.29
C PRO A 418 12.05 9.25 -9.40
N ALA A 419 11.46 8.93 -10.55
CA ALA A 419 12.07 8.02 -11.54
C ALA A 419 13.39 8.54 -12.12
N ASN A 420 13.44 9.82 -12.53
CA ASN A 420 14.64 10.44 -13.08
C ASN A 420 15.80 10.44 -12.06
N THR A 421 15.50 10.77 -10.80
CA THR A 421 16.54 10.83 -9.77
C THR A 421 17.03 9.45 -9.39
N ASN A 422 16.11 8.49 -9.26
CA ASN A 422 16.46 7.11 -8.97
C ASN A 422 17.33 6.50 -10.09
N ALA A 423 17.07 6.83 -11.36
CA ALA A 423 17.93 6.47 -12.47
C ALA A 423 19.32 7.14 -12.39
N LEU A 424 19.38 8.40 -11.98
CA LEU A 424 20.67 9.09 -11.78
C LEU A 424 21.47 8.46 -10.64
N ILE A 425 20.85 8.17 -9.49
CA ILE A 425 21.49 7.43 -8.38
C ILE A 425 22.03 6.10 -8.88
N LEU A 426 21.24 5.36 -9.67
CA LEU A 426 21.67 4.08 -10.23
C LEU A 426 22.91 4.26 -11.11
N LYS A 427 22.95 5.28 -11.97
CA LYS A 427 24.11 5.59 -12.80
C LYS A 427 25.36 5.92 -11.99
N GLU A 428 25.22 6.73 -10.94
CA GLU A 428 26.32 7.15 -10.07
C GLU A 428 26.91 5.95 -9.29
N TYR A 429 26.07 5.01 -8.88
CA TYR A 429 26.51 3.81 -8.14
C TYR A 429 26.84 2.59 -9.01
N ALA A 430 26.61 2.67 -10.33
CA ALA A 430 27.06 1.68 -11.32
C ALA A 430 27.85 2.38 -12.45
N PRO A 431 29.05 2.90 -12.15
CA PRO A 431 29.83 3.69 -13.10
C PRO A 431 30.18 2.93 -14.39
N SER A 432 30.36 1.61 -14.34
CA SER A 432 30.71 0.80 -15.50
C SER A 432 29.52 0.43 -16.39
N ILE A 433 28.29 0.52 -15.90
CA ILE A 433 27.11 0.43 -16.76
C ILE A 433 27.08 1.68 -17.66
N PRO A 434 27.03 1.52 -19.00
CA PRO A 434 26.96 2.63 -19.93
C PRO A 434 25.77 3.54 -19.61
N ALA A 435 25.99 4.86 -19.64
CA ALA A 435 24.90 5.81 -19.34
C ALA A 435 23.71 5.67 -20.31
N LYS A 436 23.97 5.27 -21.56
CA LYS A 436 22.94 4.97 -22.55
C LYS A 436 22.06 3.77 -22.19
N SER A 437 22.54 2.88 -21.33
CA SER A 437 21.79 1.71 -20.87
C SER A 437 20.87 1.99 -19.69
N ILE A 438 20.82 3.22 -19.17
CA ILE A 438 19.97 3.58 -18.02
C ILE A 438 18.96 4.64 -18.46
N THR A 439 17.68 4.32 -18.29
CA THR A 439 16.56 5.18 -18.65
C THR A 439 15.55 5.27 -17.50
N CYS A 440 14.64 6.24 -17.57
CA CYS A 440 13.46 6.29 -16.72
C CYS A 440 12.16 6.49 -17.51
N LEU A 441 11.05 6.09 -16.89
CA LEU A 441 9.76 6.02 -17.57
C LEU A 441 9.03 7.37 -17.64
N THR A 442 9.12 8.05 -18.78
CA THR A 442 8.19 9.13 -19.19
C THR A 442 7.21 8.71 -20.28
N ARG A 443 7.29 7.45 -20.72
CA ARG A 443 6.41 6.89 -21.77
C ARG A 443 4.94 6.86 -21.36
N LEU A 444 4.63 6.74 -20.08
CA LEU A 444 3.25 6.82 -19.60
C LEU A 444 2.68 8.23 -19.84
N ASP A 445 3.47 9.26 -19.58
CA ASP A 445 3.06 10.64 -19.84
C ASP A 445 2.94 10.92 -21.34
N HIS A 446 3.87 10.39 -22.15
CA HIS A 446 3.79 10.45 -23.61
C HIS A 446 2.50 9.79 -24.13
N ASN A 447 2.16 8.60 -23.65
CA ASN A 447 0.93 7.91 -24.04
C ASN A 447 -0.33 8.67 -23.59
N ARG A 448 -0.31 9.34 -22.42
CA ARG A 448 -1.40 10.22 -21.96
C ARG A 448 -1.54 11.45 -22.86
N ALA A 449 -0.42 12.07 -23.23
CA ALA A 449 -0.39 13.19 -24.18
C ALA A 449 -1.03 12.80 -25.53
N LEU A 450 -0.63 11.66 -26.10
CA LEU A 450 -1.24 11.11 -27.32
C LEU A 450 -2.75 10.95 -27.17
N SER A 451 -3.21 10.33 -26.07
CA SER A 451 -4.65 10.09 -25.86
C SER A 451 -5.44 11.38 -25.71
N HIS A 452 -4.90 12.39 -25.02
CA HIS A 452 -5.59 13.68 -24.84
C HIS A 452 -5.77 14.43 -26.17
N ILE A 453 -4.78 14.40 -27.05
CA ILE A 453 -4.91 14.97 -28.41
C ILE A 453 -5.91 14.16 -29.25
N ALA A 454 -5.83 12.83 -29.19
CA ALA A 454 -6.74 11.95 -29.91
C ALA A 454 -8.21 12.17 -29.50
N GLU A 455 -8.47 12.29 -28.19
CA GLU A 455 -9.79 12.64 -27.65
C GLU A 455 -10.25 14.03 -28.10
N ARG A 456 -9.38 15.05 -28.02
CA ARG A 456 -9.71 16.43 -28.43
C ARG A 456 -10.11 16.52 -29.91
N LEU A 457 -9.41 15.79 -30.77
CA LEU A 457 -9.67 15.77 -32.22
C LEU A 457 -10.69 14.69 -32.64
N ASN A 458 -11.15 13.87 -31.70
CA ASN A 458 -12.00 12.70 -31.96
C ASN A 458 -11.46 11.79 -33.08
N VAL A 459 -10.16 11.47 -32.99
CA VAL A 459 -9.45 10.55 -33.91
C VAL A 459 -8.94 9.34 -33.15
N HIS A 460 -8.68 8.24 -33.86
CA HIS A 460 -8.05 7.08 -33.25
C HIS A 460 -6.61 7.41 -32.82
N VAL A 461 -6.19 6.99 -31.62
CA VAL A 461 -4.88 7.35 -31.05
C VAL A 461 -3.69 6.91 -31.91
N SER A 462 -3.82 5.82 -32.69
CA SER A 462 -2.77 5.39 -33.63
C SER A 462 -2.45 6.41 -34.73
N ASN A 463 -3.35 7.36 -34.96
CA ASN A 463 -3.15 8.41 -35.95
C ASN A 463 -2.39 9.61 -35.37
N VAL A 464 -2.28 9.74 -34.05
CA VAL A 464 -1.52 10.81 -33.39
C VAL A 464 -0.09 10.33 -33.15
N LYS A 465 0.89 11.14 -33.53
CA LYS A 465 2.32 10.82 -33.38
C LYS A 465 3.11 12.02 -32.90
N ASN A 466 4.32 11.75 -32.42
CA ASN A 466 5.39 12.75 -32.28
C ASN A 466 5.15 13.84 -31.23
N VAL A 467 4.29 13.58 -30.23
CA VAL A 467 4.29 14.37 -29.00
C VAL A 467 5.60 14.18 -28.25
N ILE A 468 5.97 15.13 -27.40
CA ILE A 468 7.22 15.10 -26.65
C ILE A 468 6.93 15.39 -25.19
N ILE A 469 7.49 14.60 -24.29
CA ILE A 469 7.57 14.93 -22.88
C ILE A 469 8.99 15.37 -22.59
N TRP A 470 9.18 16.64 -22.25
CA TRP A 470 10.46 17.17 -21.81
C TRP A 470 10.56 17.12 -20.27
N GLY A 471 11.71 16.68 -19.77
CA GLY A 471 12.08 16.86 -18.36
C GLY A 471 11.78 15.72 -17.39
N ASN A 472 11.28 16.09 -16.22
CA ASN A 472 11.11 15.20 -15.08
C ASN A 472 9.79 14.40 -15.20
N ASN A 473 9.74 13.16 -14.72
CA ASN A 473 8.48 12.45 -14.48
C ASN A 473 7.79 13.01 -13.22
N SER A 474 7.21 14.21 -13.35
CA SER A 474 6.55 14.92 -12.25
C SER A 474 5.48 15.89 -12.78
N SER A 475 4.91 16.71 -11.91
CA SER A 475 4.03 17.81 -12.31
C SER A 475 4.75 18.95 -13.01
N THR A 476 6.08 18.99 -13.03
CA THR A 476 6.85 20.01 -13.77
C THR A 476 7.14 19.62 -15.21
N GLN A 477 6.86 18.38 -15.62
CA GLN A 477 7.06 17.91 -16.99
C GLN A 477 6.43 18.85 -18.02
N TYR A 478 7.00 18.91 -19.23
CA TYR A 478 6.42 19.68 -20.33
C TYR A 478 5.94 18.75 -21.45
N PRO A 479 4.62 18.52 -21.56
CA PRO A 479 3.97 17.89 -22.71
C PRO A 479 3.92 18.88 -23.87
N ASP A 480 4.74 18.65 -24.88
CA ASP A 480 4.90 19.47 -26.07
C ASP A 480 4.22 18.81 -27.28
N ALA A 481 3.31 19.56 -27.90
CA ALA A 481 2.58 19.17 -29.11
C ALA A 481 3.02 19.97 -30.36
N SER A 482 4.04 20.81 -30.26
CA SER A 482 4.47 21.73 -31.33
C SER A 482 4.96 20.99 -32.57
N HIS A 483 5.52 19.79 -32.38
CA HIS A 483 6.02 18.91 -33.44
C HIS A 483 5.12 17.69 -33.67
N ALA A 484 4.00 17.60 -32.94
CA ALA A 484 3.09 16.47 -33.04
C ALA A 484 2.27 16.54 -34.33
N ILE A 485 1.97 15.37 -34.88
CA ILE A 485 1.20 15.23 -36.12
C ILE A 485 0.01 14.29 -35.95
N VAL A 486 -0.97 14.45 -36.83
CA VAL A 486 -2.09 13.52 -37.00
C VAL A 486 -2.16 13.03 -38.43
N ILE A 487 -2.28 11.71 -38.60
CA ILE A 487 -2.54 11.08 -39.90
C ILE A 487 -4.04 11.21 -40.20
N THR A 488 -4.36 11.94 -41.27
CA THR A 488 -5.73 12.12 -41.77
C THR A 488 -5.89 11.44 -43.13
N SER A 489 -7.11 11.38 -43.66
CA SER A 489 -7.37 10.93 -45.03
C SER A 489 -6.64 11.77 -46.09
N ASN A 490 -6.28 13.01 -45.76
CA ASN A 490 -5.63 13.98 -46.66
C ASN A 490 -4.12 14.10 -46.38
N GLY A 491 -3.53 13.13 -45.67
CA GLY A 491 -2.11 13.11 -45.31
C GLY A 491 -1.82 13.53 -43.86
N GLN A 492 -0.55 13.78 -43.57
CA GLN A 492 -0.08 14.20 -42.26
C GLN A 492 -0.36 15.69 -42.04
N LYS A 493 -0.90 16.02 -40.87
CA LYS A 493 -1.24 17.39 -40.47
C LYS A 493 -0.67 17.71 -39.10
N SER A 494 -0.31 18.97 -38.86
CA SER A 494 0.17 19.41 -37.54
C SER A 494 -0.97 19.35 -36.52
N VAL A 495 -0.67 18.93 -35.30
CA VAL A 495 -1.63 19.01 -34.18
C VAL A 495 -2.04 20.46 -33.91
N ARG A 496 -1.09 21.41 -33.94
CA ARG A 496 -1.40 22.84 -33.77
C ARG A 496 -2.35 23.36 -34.84
N GLU A 497 -2.13 22.97 -36.11
CA GLU A 497 -3.04 23.34 -37.22
C GLU A 497 -4.46 22.79 -37.01
N LEU A 498 -4.58 21.52 -36.62
CA LEU A 498 -5.89 20.86 -36.49
C LEU A 498 -6.67 21.30 -35.24
N ILE A 499 -5.98 21.54 -34.13
CA ILE A 499 -6.63 22.01 -32.89
C ILE A 499 -6.97 23.50 -32.99
N ALA A 500 -6.12 24.30 -33.65
CA ALA A 500 -6.29 25.73 -33.87
C ALA A 500 -6.64 26.52 -32.59
N ASP A 501 -6.11 26.07 -31.44
CA ASP A 501 -6.36 26.61 -30.10
C ASP A 501 -5.07 26.49 -29.28
N ASP A 502 -4.17 27.46 -29.50
CA ASP A 502 -2.88 27.52 -28.80
C ASP A 502 -3.06 27.72 -27.29
N HIS A 503 -4.14 28.39 -26.87
CA HIS A 503 -4.42 28.56 -25.44
C HIS A 503 -4.68 27.21 -24.76
N TRP A 504 -5.53 26.38 -25.36
CA TRP A 504 -5.77 25.03 -24.85
C TRP A 504 -4.50 24.17 -24.83
N LEU A 505 -3.70 24.23 -25.89
CA LEU A 505 -2.44 23.49 -26.00
C LEU A 505 -1.41 23.92 -24.95
N ASP A 506 -1.29 25.22 -24.69
CA ASP A 506 -0.25 25.76 -23.81
C ASP A 506 -0.69 25.80 -22.33
N THR A 507 -1.97 25.53 -22.03
CA THR A 507 -2.52 25.55 -20.66
C THR A 507 -3.22 24.24 -20.28
N GLU A 508 -4.45 24.03 -20.73
CA GLU A 508 -5.32 22.93 -20.32
C GLU A 508 -4.75 21.55 -20.66
N TYR A 509 -4.17 21.40 -21.85
CA TYR A 509 -3.52 20.18 -22.30
C TYR A 509 -2.33 19.82 -21.41
N VAL A 510 -1.42 20.78 -21.19
CA VAL A 510 -0.25 20.64 -20.31
C VAL A 510 -0.69 20.24 -18.90
N ALA A 511 -1.63 20.98 -18.32
CA ALA A 511 -2.13 20.73 -16.97
C ALA A 511 -2.82 19.36 -16.86
N SER A 512 -3.62 18.98 -17.86
CA SER A 512 -4.34 17.70 -17.87
C SER A 512 -3.39 16.51 -17.86
N VAL A 513 -2.32 16.56 -18.65
CA VAL A 513 -1.29 15.49 -18.67
C VAL A 513 -0.51 15.48 -17.36
N GLN A 514 -0.05 16.63 -16.87
CA GLN A 514 0.66 16.76 -15.59
C GLN A 514 -0.14 16.21 -14.40
N GLN A 515 -1.46 16.43 -14.38
CA GLN A 515 -2.35 16.02 -13.30
C GLN A 515 -3.04 14.67 -13.53
N ARG A 516 -2.77 13.99 -14.65
CA ARG A 516 -3.48 12.76 -15.02
C ARG A 516 -3.30 11.63 -14.01
N GLY A 517 -2.12 11.52 -13.40
CA GLY A 517 -1.87 10.57 -12.32
C GLY A 517 -2.80 10.79 -11.13
N ALA A 518 -2.92 12.03 -10.67
CA ALA A 518 -3.83 12.42 -9.60
C ALA A 518 -5.31 12.20 -9.99
N ALA A 519 -5.68 12.50 -11.24
CA ALA A 519 -7.03 12.23 -11.75
C ALA A 519 -7.37 10.72 -11.75
N ILE A 520 -6.41 9.86 -12.12
CA ILE A 520 -6.61 8.40 -12.06
C ILE A 520 -6.72 7.92 -10.62
N ILE A 521 -5.87 8.41 -9.71
CA ILE A 521 -5.99 8.09 -8.28
C ILE A 521 -7.34 8.55 -7.75
N LYS A 522 -7.81 9.75 -8.13
CA LYS A 522 -9.12 10.26 -7.75
C LYS A 522 -10.25 9.35 -8.24
N ALA A 523 -10.16 8.83 -9.47
CA ALA A 523 -11.18 7.98 -10.06
C ALA A 523 -11.14 6.52 -9.56
N ARG A 524 -9.97 5.88 -9.64
CA ARG A 524 -9.77 4.44 -9.37
C ARG A 524 -9.37 4.13 -7.94
N LYS A 525 -8.95 5.14 -7.18
CA LYS A 525 -8.44 5.03 -5.80
C LYS A 525 -7.08 4.36 -5.68
N LEU A 526 -6.66 3.68 -6.74
CA LEU A 526 -5.36 3.07 -6.91
C LEU A 526 -4.55 3.89 -7.91
N SER A 527 -3.23 3.85 -7.76
CA SER A 527 -2.35 4.37 -8.80
C SER A 527 -2.57 3.65 -10.12
N SER A 528 -2.09 4.26 -11.20
CA SER A 528 -2.31 3.78 -12.57
C SER A 528 -1.44 2.56 -12.89
N ALA A 529 -1.77 1.40 -12.32
CA ALA A 529 -0.96 0.18 -12.46
C ALA A 529 -0.92 -0.38 -13.88
N LEU A 530 -2.10 -0.62 -14.48
CA LEU A 530 -2.22 -1.19 -15.83
C LEU A 530 -1.53 -0.31 -16.89
N SER A 531 -1.82 0.98 -16.91
CA SER A 531 -1.25 1.89 -17.91
C SER A 531 0.25 2.11 -17.71
N ALA A 532 0.74 2.11 -16.47
CA ALA A 532 2.18 2.16 -16.19
C ALA A 532 2.90 0.90 -16.69
N ALA A 533 2.33 -0.28 -16.45
CA ALA A 533 2.84 -1.55 -16.97
C ALA A 533 2.87 -1.56 -18.51
N SER A 534 1.78 -1.15 -19.15
CA SER A 534 1.70 -1.03 -20.62
C SER A 534 2.77 -0.07 -21.17
N ALA A 535 2.90 1.12 -20.56
CA ALA A 535 3.90 2.10 -21.00
C ALA A 535 5.35 1.62 -20.80
N ALA A 536 5.60 0.81 -19.76
CA ALA A 536 6.90 0.17 -19.57
C ALA A 536 7.19 -0.87 -20.66
N CYS A 537 6.19 -1.68 -21.05
CA CYS A 537 6.30 -2.54 -22.23
C CYS A 537 6.59 -1.73 -23.49
N ASP A 538 5.84 -0.66 -23.75
CA ASP A 538 6.06 0.19 -24.93
C ASP A 538 7.46 0.81 -24.96
N HIS A 539 7.95 1.30 -23.81
CA HIS A 539 9.27 1.89 -23.68
C HIS A 539 10.37 0.89 -24.05
N ILE A 540 10.35 -0.30 -23.45
CA ILE A 540 11.34 -1.35 -23.73
C ILE A 540 11.19 -1.87 -25.16
N ARG A 541 9.94 -2.06 -25.63
CA ARG A 541 9.65 -2.57 -26.96
C ARG A 541 10.25 -1.67 -28.04
N ASP A 542 9.97 -0.38 -27.97
CA ASP A 542 10.51 0.57 -28.96
C ASP A 542 12.02 0.70 -28.82
N TRP A 543 12.57 0.64 -27.60
CA TRP A 543 14.00 0.68 -27.41
C TRP A 543 14.71 -0.52 -28.05
N ILE A 544 14.21 -1.74 -27.84
CA ILE A 544 14.80 -2.97 -28.37
C ILE A 544 14.51 -3.15 -29.87
N LEU A 545 13.24 -3.11 -30.25
CA LEU A 545 12.77 -3.44 -31.61
C LEU A 545 12.85 -2.25 -32.58
N GLY A 546 13.04 -1.05 -32.05
CA GLY A 546 13.13 0.20 -32.80
C GLY A 546 11.80 0.94 -32.91
N THR A 547 11.89 2.26 -33.07
CA THR A 547 10.73 3.11 -33.36
C THR A 547 10.37 3.03 -34.84
N PRO A 548 9.07 3.07 -35.21
CA PRO A 548 8.67 3.16 -36.61
C PRO A 548 9.27 4.38 -37.31
N GLU A 549 9.51 4.27 -38.62
CA GLU A 549 10.04 5.39 -39.41
C GLU A 549 9.14 6.64 -39.29
N GLY A 550 9.79 7.81 -39.18
CA GLY A 550 9.11 9.09 -38.98
C GLY A 550 8.42 9.25 -37.62
N THR A 551 8.63 8.33 -36.68
CA THR A 551 8.03 8.37 -35.34
C THR A 551 9.11 8.46 -34.27
N TRP A 552 8.92 9.33 -33.27
CA TRP A 552 9.73 9.37 -32.06
C TRP A 552 8.87 9.19 -30.81
N VAL A 553 9.53 8.80 -29.72
CA VAL A 553 8.91 8.60 -28.41
C VAL A 553 9.67 9.37 -27.35
N SER A 554 9.10 9.51 -26.15
CA SER A 554 9.78 10.17 -25.04
C SER A 554 10.42 9.14 -24.10
N MET A 555 11.70 9.34 -23.81
CA MET A 555 12.47 8.54 -22.86
C MET A 555 13.27 9.47 -21.94
N GLY A 556 13.19 9.23 -20.63
CA GLY A 556 14.12 9.82 -19.67
C GLY A 556 15.50 9.19 -19.85
N VAL A 557 16.47 9.95 -20.32
CA VAL A 557 17.81 9.46 -20.67
C VAL A 557 18.88 10.39 -20.12
N TYR A 558 20.13 9.91 -20.09
CA TYR A 558 21.26 10.71 -19.66
C TYR A 558 21.54 11.83 -20.67
N SER A 559 21.40 13.08 -20.22
CA SER A 559 21.61 14.28 -21.02
C SER A 559 23.08 14.37 -21.45
N ASP A 560 23.29 14.66 -22.74
CA ASP A 560 24.59 14.89 -23.37
C ASP A 560 24.85 16.38 -23.68
N GLY A 561 24.03 17.29 -23.12
CA GLY A 561 24.06 18.71 -23.45
C GLY A 561 23.06 19.13 -24.52
N SER A 562 22.37 18.17 -25.16
CA SER A 562 21.37 18.44 -26.18
C SER A 562 20.31 19.43 -25.69
N TYR A 563 19.92 20.34 -26.58
CA TYR A 563 18.94 21.40 -26.30
C TYR A 563 19.32 22.32 -25.12
N GLY A 564 20.61 22.44 -24.79
CA GLY A 564 21.08 23.29 -23.70
C GLY A 564 20.69 22.79 -22.30
N ILE A 565 20.27 21.53 -22.19
CA ILE A 565 20.02 20.87 -20.91
C ILE A 565 21.35 20.39 -20.35
N GLU A 566 21.62 20.66 -19.07
CA GLU A 566 22.87 20.28 -18.41
C GLU A 566 23.20 18.78 -18.63
N SER A 567 24.44 18.51 -19.04
CA SER A 567 24.93 17.14 -19.21
C SER A 567 25.00 16.46 -17.85
N GLY A 568 24.62 15.19 -17.79
CA GLY A 568 24.65 14.41 -16.55
C GLY A 568 23.33 14.26 -15.83
N LEU A 569 22.30 15.01 -16.22
CA LEU A 569 20.94 14.82 -15.72
C LEU A 569 20.23 13.67 -16.45
N ILE A 570 19.41 12.90 -15.73
CA ILE A 570 18.39 12.07 -16.39
C ILE A 570 17.20 12.96 -16.73
N TYR A 571 17.02 13.26 -18.01
CA TYR A 571 16.02 14.19 -18.52
C TYR A 571 15.27 13.55 -19.69
N SER A 572 13.96 13.77 -19.79
CA SER A 572 13.16 13.22 -20.88
C SER A 572 13.35 13.99 -22.18
N PHE A 573 13.70 13.28 -23.24
CA PHE A 573 13.92 13.82 -24.59
C PHE A 573 13.05 13.08 -25.61
N PRO A 574 12.77 13.70 -26.78
CA PRO A 574 12.31 12.96 -27.94
C PRO A 574 13.46 12.10 -28.48
N VAL A 575 13.22 10.80 -28.63
CA VAL A 575 14.22 9.86 -29.14
C VAL A 575 13.63 8.97 -30.23
N THR A 576 14.49 8.57 -31.15
CA THR A 576 14.26 7.43 -32.03
C THR A 576 15.12 6.27 -31.56
N CYS A 577 14.65 5.05 -31.80
CA CYS A 577 15.37 3.84 -31.40
C CYS A 577 15.63 2.97 -32.63
N GLN A 578 16.84 2.43 -32.72
CA GLN A 578 17.21 1.49 -33.77
C GLN A 578 18.23 0.49 -33.21
N LYS A 579 17.99 -0.81 -33.41
CA LYS A 579 18.90 -1.90 -33.00
C LYS A 579 19.29 -1.83 -31.51
N GLY A 580 18.32 -1.57 -30.63
CA GLY A 580 18.59 -1.49 -29.19
C GLY A 580 19.18 -0.16 -28.72
N GLU A 581 19.45 0.81 -29.59
CA GLU A 581 20.07 2.08 -29.22
C GLU A 581 19.10 3.23 -29.45
N TRP A 582 18.99 4.13 -28.46
CA TRP A 582 18.23 5.37 -28.60
C TRP A 582 19.14 6.51 -29.08
N SER A 583 18.57 7.45 -29.81
CA SER A 583 19.20 8.69 -30.26
C SER A 583 18.24 9.85 -30.07
N ILE A 584 18.70 10.92 -29.40
CA ILE A 584 17.94 12.16 -29.26
C ILE A 584 17.67 12.72 -30.66
N VAL A 585 16.41 13.00 -30.95
CA VAL A 585 16.01 13.70 -32.17
C VAL A 585 16.59 15.11 -32.07
N GLN A 586 17.40 15.51 -33.04
CA GLN A 586 18.06 16.82 -33.08
C GLN A 586 17.31 17.78 -34.02
N GLY A 587 17.64 19.07 -33.94
CA GLY A 587 17.17 20.08 -34.91
C GLY A 587 15.72 20.52 -34.77
N LEU A 588 15.00 20.06 -33.74
CA LEU A 588 13.67 20.57 -33.41
C LEU A 588 13.73 22.05 -33.00
N ASN A 589 12.85 22.87 -33.58
CA ASN A 589 12.73 24.28 -33.21
C ASN A 589 12.13 24.43 -31.80
N ILE A 590 12.78 25.23 -30.95
CA ILE A 590 12.36 25.52 -29.57
C ILE A 590 12.01 27.00 -29.47
N ASN A 591 10.73 27.32 -29.29
CA ASN A 591 10.27 28.69 -29.07
C ASN A 591 10.49 29.12 -27.60
N GLU A 592 10.24 30.39 -27.31
CA GLU A 592 10.46 30.98 -25.97
C GLU A 592 9.62 30.29 -24.88
N PHE A 593 8.34 29.99 -25.16
CA PHE A 593 7.47 29.27 -24.23
C PHE A 593 8.00 27.87 -23.89
N SER A 594 8.38 27.09 -24.92
CA SER A 594 8.96 25.76 -24.74
C SER A 594 10.27 25.84 -23.94
N ARG A 595 11.14 26.82 -24.24
CA ARG A 595 12.39 27.03 -23.50
C ARG A 595 12.14 27.27 -22.01
N GLU A 596 11.21 28.17 -21.68
CA GLU A 596 10.86 28.48 -20.28
C GLU A 596 10.40 27.20 -19.54
N LYS A 597 9.51 26.41 -20.15
CA LYS A 597 9.02 25.16 -19.55
C LYS A 597 10.12 24.11 -19.41
N MET A 598 10.97 23.96 -20.43
CA MET A 598 12.12 23.04 -20.41
C MET A 598 13.12 23.40 -19.31
N ASP A 599 13.39 24.69 -19.09
CA ASP A 599 14.26 25.19 -18.02
C ASP A 599 13.64 24.98 -16.64
N ALA A 600 12.35 25.25 -16.49
CA ALA A 600 11.65 25.08 -15.22
C ALA A 600 11.72 23.63 -14.72
N THR A 601 11.53 22.67 -15.63
CA THR A 601 11.66 21.24 -15.26
C THR A 601 13.11 20.78 -15.14
N ALA A 602 14.07 21.39 -15.84
CA ALA A 602 15.50 21.09 -15.65
C ALA A 602 15.97 21.54 -14.27
N LYS A 603 15.59 22.75 -13.85
CA LYS A 603 15.87 23.29 -12.51
C LYS A 603 15.26 22.48 -11.37
N ASN A 604 14.16 21.76 -11.65
CA ASN A 604 13.53 20.87 -10.67
C ASN A 604 14.33 19.58 -10.44
N LEU A 605 15.05 19.10 -11.47
CA LEU A 605 15.89 17.90 -11.43
C LEU A 605 17.19 18.18 -10.70
#